data_AF-B7PI60-F1
#
_entry.id   AF-B7PI60-F1
#
_cell.length_a   1.000
_cell.length_b   1.000
_cell.length_c   1.000
_cell.angle_alpha   90.00
_cell.angle_beta   90.00
_cell.angle_gamma   90.00
#
_symmetry.space_group_name_H-M   'P 1'
#
loop_
_entity.id
_entity.type
_entity.pdbx_description
1 polymer ?
#
loop_
_entity_poly.entity_id
_entity_poly.type
_entity_poly.pdbx_seq_one_letter_code
_entity_poly.pdbx_strand_id
1 'polypeptide(L)'
;MFADPHFAQFSQAIGLASLGISDENIEKVATLYAFTVEFGLCKQNGEIRAFGAGLLSSVGEIQHALSGKPTIVNFDPEKTAVQKFQDFTYQSTYFLAESFDDAKEKLRRYVAKSRFRPFDIAYDARRERVIPLGSPEGLIIVTNSS
;
A
#
# COMPACT_ATOMS: atom_id res chain seq x y z
N MET A 1 12.97 -5.48 2.64
CA MET A 1 11.66 -5.18 2.03
C MET A 1 11.72 -5.08 0.52
N PHE A 2 12.33 -4.05 -0.07
CA PHE A 2 12.32 -3.83 -1.53
C PHE A 2 13.04 -4.89 -2.38
N ALA A 3 13.83 -5.79 -1.78
CA ALA A 3 14.38 -6.95 -2.47
C ALA A 3 13.35 -8.08 -2.70
N ASP A 4 12.19 -8.02 -2.03
CA ASP A 4 11.07 -8.92 -2.29
C ASP A 4 10.20 -8.35 -3.44
N PRO A 5 9.95 -9.12 -4.50
CA PRO A 5 9.23 -8.62 -5.67
C PRO A 5 7.75 -8.32 -5.38
N HIS A 6 7.11 -9.04 -4.46
CA HIS A 6 5.71 -8.80 -4.12
C HIS A 6 5.54 -7.49 -3.35
N PHE A 7 6.45 -7.24 -2.39
CA PHE A 7 6.50 -5.97 -1.68
C PHE A 7 6.84 -4.81 -2.64
N ALA A 8 7.81 -4.97 -3.53
CA ALA A 8 8.18 -3.94 -4.49
C ALA A 8 6.99 -3.57 -5.40
N GLN A 9 6.24 -4.55 -5.89
CA GLN A 9 5.02 -4.31 -6.67
C GLN A 9 3.91 -3.65 -5.85
N PHE A 10 3.75 -4.03 -4.58
CA PHE A 10 2.79 -3.37 -3.68
C PHE A 10 3.13 -1.89 -3.47
N SER A 11 4.40 -1.59 -3.17
CA SER A 11 4.87 -0.22 -3.01
C SER A 11 4.72 0.60 -4.30
N GLN A 12 5.03 0.01 -5.46
CA GLN A 12 4.79 0.63 -6.75
C GLN A 12 3.30 0.91 -6.99
N ALA A 13 2.40 -0.01 -6.60
CA ALA A 13 0.96 0.19 -6.75
C ALA A 13 0.45 1.39 -5.93
N ILE A 14 1.00 1.64 -4.73
CA ILE A 14 0.72 2.87 -3.96
C ILE A 14 1.20 4.11 -4.71
N GLY A 15 2.42 4.08 -5.24
CA GLY A 15 2.97 5.20 -6.02
C GLY A 15 2.16 5.49 -7.28
N LEU A 16 1.71 4.47 -8.01
CA LEU A 16 0.82 4.65 -9.16
C LEU A 16 -0.58 5.13 -8.76
N ALA A 17 -1.06 4.75 -7.57
CA ALA A 17 -2.34 5.21 -7.06
C ALA A 17 -2.34 6.72 -6.78
N SER A 18 -1.19 7.32 -6.42
CA SER A 18 -1.08 8.76 -6.13
C SER A 18 -1.04 9.67 -7.37
N LEU A 19 -0.85 9.11 -8.57
CA LEU A 19 -0.70 9.92 -9.78
C LEU A 19 -2.04 10.46 -10.29
N GLY A 20 -2.11 11.78 -10.48
CA GLY A 20 -3.23 12.46 -11.12
C GLY A 20 -4.53 12.48 -10.29
N ILE A 21 -4.42 12.42 -8.97
CA ILE A 21 -5.56 12.43 -8.03
C ILE A 21 -5.64 13.78 -7.30
N SER A 22 -6.78 14.07 -6.65
CA SER A 22 -6.96 15.26 -5.82
C SER A 22 -6.14 15.21 -4.53
N ASP A 23 -5.85 16.38 -3.93
CA ASP A 23 -5.12 16.47 -2.65
C ASP A 23 -5.79 15.65 -1.52
N GLU A 24 -7.13 15.67 -1.44
CA GLU A 24 -7.88 14.83 -0.50
C GLU A 24 -7.58 13.33 -0.68
N ASN A 25 -7.45 12.87 -1.93
CA ASN A 25 -7.12 11.48 -2.20
C ASN A 25 -5.62 11.21 -2.03
N ILE A 26 -4.74 12.21 -2.22
CA ILE A 26 -3.31 12.10 -1.85
C ILE A 26 -3.18 11.80 -0.36
N GLU A 27 -3.91 12.50 0.51
CA GLU A 27 -3.89 12.25 1.96
C GLU A 27 -4.32 10.82 2.30
N LYS A 28 -5.35 10.30 1.62
CA LYS A 28 -5.80 8.91 1.77
C LYS A 28 -4.71 7.92 1.34
N VAL A 29 -4.04 8.15 0.21
CA VAL A 29 -2.94 7.29 -0.27
C VAL A 29 -1.71 7.39 0.65
N ALA A 30 -1.40 8.58 1.16
CA ALA A 30 -0.33 8.78 2.14
C ALA A 30 -0.61 8.03 3.46
N THR A 31 -1.86 8.04 3.92
CA THR A 31 -2.29 7.29 5.10
C THR A 31 -2.17 5.78 4.87
N LEU A 32 -2.54 5.30 3.67
CA LEU A 32 -2.31 3.90 3.28
C LEU A 32 -0.83 3.53 3.30
N TYR A 33 0.04 4.40 2.78
CA TYR A 33 1.49 4.21 2.85
C TYR A 33 1.98 4.13 4.29
N ALA A 34 1.58 5.07 5.16
CA ALA A 34 1.99 5.11 6.55
C ALA A 34 1.60 3.82 7.31
N PHE A 35 0.37 3.36 7.16
CA PHE A 35 -0.10 2.16 7.86
C PHE A 35 0.30 0.83 7.21
N THR A 36 1.04 0.86 6.10
CA THR A 36 1.56 -0.34 5.45
C THR A 36 3.08 -0.30 5.32
N VAL A 37 3.63 0.52 4.43
CA VAL A 37 5.06 0.59 4.17
C VAL A 37 5.86 1.06 5.39
N GLU A 38 5.31 1.96 6.22
CA GLU A 38 5.99 2.43 7.44
C GLU A 38 5.67 1.60 8.68
N PHE A 39 4.39 1.30 8.94
CA PHE A 39 3.94 0.65 10.17
C PHE A 39 3.10 -0.62 9.94
N GLY A 40 3.26 -1.29 8.81
CA GLY A 40 2.50 -2.49 8.46
C GLY A 40 2.99 -3.77 9.14
N LEU A 41 2.04 -4.64 9.44
CA LEU A 41 2.25 -6.02 9.88
C LEU A 41 1.81 -6.99 8.78
N CYS A 42 2.46 -8.15 8.67
CA CYS A 42 2.04 -9.21 7.77
C CYS A 42 1.87 -10.54 8.50
N LYS A 43 1.12 -11.43 7.87
CA LYS A 43 1.03 -12.83 8.31
C LYS A 43 2.03 -13.67 7.54
N GLN A 44 2.84 -14.44 8.27
CA GLN A 44 3.81 -15.36 7.68
C GLN A 44 3.80 -16.66 8.47
N ASN A 45 3.54 -17.78 7.80
CA ASN A 45 3.46 -19.11 8.42
C ASN A 45 2.50 -19.18 9.63
N GLY A 46 1.40 -18.42 9.58
CA GLY A 46 0.43 -18.35 10.67
C GLY A 46 0.77 -17.37 11.80
N GLU A 47 1.95 -16.76 11.77
CA GLU A 47 2.41 -15.80 12.77
C GLU A 47 2.35 -14.36 12.26
N ILE A 48 2.18 -13.41 13.18
CA ILE A 48 2.23 -11.98 12.88
C ILE A 48 3.69 -11.53 12.90
N ARG A 49 4.12 -10.87 11.83
CA ARG A 49 5.47 -10.32 11.67
C ARG A 49 5.39 -8.84 11.30
N ALA A 50 6.35 -8.05 11.76
CA ALA A 50 6.49 -6.67 11.33
C ALA A 50 7.20 -6.61 9.98
N PHE A 51 6.72 -5.78 9.06
CA PHE A 51 7.45 -5.46 7.85
C PHE A 51 7.70 -3.96 7.68
N GLY A 52 6.85 -3.08 8.22
CA GLY A 52 6.97 -1.64 8.01
C GLY A 52 8.34 -1.06 8.41
N ALA A 53 8.85 -0.09 7.64
CA ALA A 53 10.18 0.50 7.86
C ALA A 53 10.32 1.19 9.22
N GLY A 54 9.30 1.93 9.65
CA GLY A 54 9.24 2.56 10.98
C GLY A 54 9.27 1.53 12.11
N LEU A 55 8.58 0.40 11.93
CA LEU A 55 8.69 -0.72 12.87
C LEU A 55 10.09 -1.31 12.86
N LEU A 56 10.61 -1.71 11.69
CA LEU A 56 11.91 -2.38 11.58
C LEU A 56 13.10 -1.54 12.07
N SER A 57 12.96 -0.22 12.11
CA SER A 57 13.96 0.70 12.66
C SER A 57 13.81 0.99 14.16
N SER A 58 12.72 0.55 14.79
CA SER A 58 12.40 0.82 16.20
C SER A 58 12.10 -0.47 16.97
N VAL A 59 13.09 -0.97 17.72
CA VAL A 59 12.93 -2.18 18.55
C VAL A 59 11.78 -2.03 19.56
N GLY A 60 11.66 -0.86 20.18
CA GLY A 60 10.59 -0.59 21.15
C GLY A 60 9.20 -0.66 20.51
N GLU A 61 9.06 -0.17 19.28
CA GLU A 61 7.77 -0.17 18.59
C GLU A 61 7.41 -1.56 18.04
N ILE A 62 8.39 -2.37 17.60
CA ILE A 62 8.15 -3.79 17.28
C ILE A 62 7.63 -4.53 18.52
N GLN A 63 8.29 -4.35 19.67
CA GLN A 63 7.87 -4.99 20.91
C GLN A 63 6.45 -4.57 21.30
N HIS A 64 6.13 -3.28 21.17
CA HIS A 64 4.78 -2.78 21.41
C HIS A 64 3.76 -3.38 20.42
N ALA A 65 4.04 -3.33 19.11
CA ALA A 65 3.17 -3.85 18.05
C ALA A 65 2.83 -5.34 18.24
N LEU A 66 3.78 -6.15 18.72
CA LEU A 66 3.63 -7.59 18.93
C LEU A 66 3.24 -7.99 20.36
N SER A 67 3.07 -7.01 21.28
CA SER A 67 2.76 -7.27 22.70
C SER A 67 1.32 -7.71 22.98
N GLY A 68 0.43 -7.62 21.98
CA GLY A 68 -1.02 -7.81 22.15
C GLY A 68 -1.74 -6.65 22.83
N LYS A 69 -1.02 -5.57 23.21
CA LYS A 69 -1.62 -4.33 23.72
C LYS A 69 -2.31 -3.50 22.62
N PRO A 70 -1.71 -3.27 21.44
CA PRO A 70 -2.36 -2.48 20.41
C PRO A 70 -3.42 -3.30 19.67
N THR A 71 -4.35 -2.61 19.02
CA THR A 71 -5.36 -3.24 18.17
C THR A 71 -4.73 -3.63 16.84
N ILE A 72 -4.81 -4.90 16.47
CA ILE A 72 -4.40 -5.38 15.15
C ILE A 72 -5.67 -5.70 14.36
N VAL A 73 -5.83 -5.06 13.20
CA VAL A 73 -6.97 -5.27 12.30
C VAL A 73 -6.48 -5.68 10.92
N ASN A 74 -7.28 -6.42 10.18
CA ASN A 74 -6.93 -6.77 8.80
C ASN A 74 -6.83 -5.51 7.93
N PHE A 75 -5.85 -5.51 7.04
CA PHE A 75 -5.70 -4.44 6.06
C PHE A 75 -6.93 -4.39 5.14
N ASP A 76 -7.56 -3.22 5.15
CA ASP A 76 -8.74 -2.84 4.41
C ASP A 76 -8.54 -1.38 3.97
N PRO A 77 -8.24 -1.12 2.69
CA PRO A 77 -7.88 0.22 2.23
C PRO A 77 -8.93 1.29 2.53
N GLU A 78 -10.23 0.93 2.54
CA GLU A 78 -11.30 1.89 2.83
C GLU A 78 -11.24 2.39 4.28
N LYS A 79 -10.87 1.50 5.21
CA LYS A 79 -10.74 1.84 6.63
C LYS A 79 -9.38 2.44 6.94
N THR A 80 -8.32 1.88 6.35
CA THR A 80 -6.95 2.34 6.58
C THR A 80 -6.76 3.76 6.08
N ALA A 81 -7.31 4.11 4.91
CA ALA A 81 -7.15 5.44 4.30
C ALA A 81 -7.69 6.62 5.14
N VAL A 82 -8.57 6.34 6.11
CA VAL A 82 -9.16 7.36 7.01
C VAL A 82 -8.72 7.18 8.46
N GLN A 83 -7.82 6.24 8.73
CA GLN A 83 -7.30 6.02 10.08
C GLN A 83 -6.43 7.20 10.48
N LYS A 84 -6.69 7.76 11.67
CA LYS A 84 -5.85 8.82 12.23
C LYS A 84 -4.46 8.26 12.55
N PHE A 85 -3.45 8.88 11.96
CA PHE A 85 -2.03 8.64 12.24
C PHE A 85 -1.55 9.57 13.37
N GLN A 86 -0.57 9.14 14.17
CA GLN A 86 0.01 9.95 15.24
C GLN A 86 1.52 9.77 15.35
N ASP A 87 2.28 10.88 15.37
CA ASP A 87 3.75 10.86 15.37
C ASP A 87 4.38 10.79 16.76
N PHE A 88 3.63 11.14 17.82
CA PHE A 88 4.21 11.41 19.13
C PHE A 88 4.38 10.19 20.03
N THR A 89 3.60 9.13 19.79
CA THR A 89 3.66 7.90 20.59
C THR A 89 3.56 6.69 19.66
N TYR A 90 3.72 5.47 20.21
CA TYR A 90 3.54 4.26 19.42
C TYR A 90 2.11 4.12 18.92
N GLN A 91 1.92 3.58 17.71
CA GLN A 91 0.59 3.42 17.15
C GLN A 91 -0.29 2.55 18.05
N SER A 92 -1.55 2.95 18.21
CA SER A 92 -2.57 2.18 18.94
C SER A 92 -3.25 1.14 18.06
N THR A 93 -3.19 1.32 16.74
CA THR A 93 -3.77 0.43 15.73
C THR A 93 -2.72 0.10 14.66
N TYR A 94 -2.60 -1.18 14.32
CA TYR A 94 -1.77 -1.68 13.23
C TYR A 94 -2.62 -2.47 12.24
N PHE A 95 -2.24 -2.43 10.96
CA PHE A 95 -2.94 -3.17 9.91
C PHE A 95 -2.14 -4.40 9.48
N LEU A 96 -2.83 -5.54 9.44
CA LEU A 96 -2.30 -6.84 9.10
C LEU A 96 -2.61 -7.17 7.62
N ALA A 97 -1.57 -7.24 6.80
CA ALA A 97 -1.64 -7.81 5.46
C ALA A 97 -1.59 -9.35 5.54
N GLU A 98 -2.57 -10.03 4.95
CA GLU A 98 -2.52 -11.50 4.83
C GLU A 98 -1.40 -11.95 3.88
N SER A 99 -1.18 -11.18 2.80
CA SER A 99 -0.01 -11.27 1.92
C SER A 99 0.18 -9.94 1.19
N PHE A 100 1.36 -9.71 0.61
CA PHE A 100 1.59 -8.50 -0.20
C PHE A 100 0.75 -8.49 -1.48
N ASP A 101 0.46 -9.66 -2.06
CA ASP A 101 -0.43 -9.76 -3.24
C ASP A 101 -1.89 -9.43 -2.88
N ASP A 102 -2.38 -9.93 -1.75
CA ASP A 102 -3.72 -9.57 -1.23
C ASP A 102 -3.81 -8.06 -0.97
N ALA A 103 -2.80 -7.48 -0.32
CA ALA A 103 -2.76 -6.04 -0.05
C ALA A 103 -2.74 -5.21 -1.35
N LYS A 104 -1.92 -5.61 -2.33
CA LYS A 104 -1.84 -4.99 -3.67
C LYS A 104 -3.17 -5.05 -4.40
N GLU A 105 -3.84 -6.19 -4.36
CA GLU A 105 -5.12 -6.37 -5.03
C GLU A 105 -6.25 -5.57 -4.35
N LYS A 106 -6.31 -5.57 -3.01
CA LYS A 106 -7.24 -4.72 -2.26
C LYS A 106 -7.06 -3.24 -2.59
N LEU A 107 -5.82 -2.77 -2.63
CA LEU A 107 -5.48 -1.39 -3.00
C LEU A 107 -5.97 -1.05 -4.41
N ARG A 108 -5.69 -1.92 -5.39
CA ARG A 108 -6.13 -1.73 -6.77
C ARG A 108 -7.66 -1.60 -6.87
N ARG A 109 -8.39 -2.50 -6.20
CA ARG A 109 -9.86 -2.44 -6.17
C ARG A 109 -10.37 -1.16 -5.52
N TYR A 110 -9.76 -0.73 -4.41
CA TYR A 110 -10.14 0.49 -3.72
C TYR A 110 -9.98 1.73 -4.60
N VAL A 111 -8.83 1.87 -5.29
CA VAL A 111 -8.56 3.00 -6.18
C VAL A 111 -9.55 3.01 -7.35
N ALA A 112 -9.81 1.84 -7.96
CA ALA A 112 -10.75 1.71 -9.06
C ALA A 112 -12.20 2.05 -8.63
N LYS A 113 -12.65 1.51 -7.50
CA LYS A 113 -13.99 1.76 -6.92
C LYS A 113 -14.18 3.23 -6.56
N SER A 114 -13.15 3.86 -5.98
CA SER A 114 -13.21 5.25 -5.53
C SER A 114 -13.08 6.27 -6.66
N ARG A 115 -12.76 5.82 -7.88
CA ARG A 115 -12.60 6.67 -9.07
C ARG A 115 -11.72 7.89 -8.79
N PHE A 116 -10.55 7.67 -8.18
CA PHE A 116 -9.61 8.74 -7.79
C PHE A 116 -9.21 9.65 -8.96
N ARG A 117 -9.29 9.13 -10.19
CA ARG A 117 -9.00 9.83 -11.44
C ARG A 117 -9.90 9.33 -12.57
N PRO A 118 -10.06 10.09 -13.66
CA PRO A 118 -10.96 9.74 -14.76
C PRO A 118 -10.37 8.73 -15.78
N PHE A 119 -9.10 8.33 -15.63
CA PHE A 119 -8.41 7.40 -16.52
C PHE A 119 -7.53 6.43 -15.73
N ASP A 120 -7.31 5.24 -16.30
CA ASP A 120 -6.34 4.30 -15.76
C ASP A 120 -4.94 4.57 -16.30
N ILE A 121 -3.93 4.09 -15.59
CA ILE A 121 -2.52 4.22 -15.97
C ILE A 121 -1.82 2.86 -15.83
N ALA A 122 -0.79 2.65 -16.65
CA ALA A 122 0.14 1.55 -16.52
C ALA A 122 1.58 2.08 -16.48
N TYR A 123 2.48 1.28 -15.91
CA TYR A 123 3.91 1.55 -15.94
C TYR A 123 4.58 0.69 -17.02
N ASP A 124 5.23 1.33 -17.98
CA ASP A 124 6.11 0.67 -18.96
C ASP A 124 7.52 0.57 -18.37
N ALA A 125 7.86 -0.62 -17.89
CA ALA A 125 9.17 -0.91 -17.29
C ALA A 125 10.34 -0.82 -18.30
N ARG A 126 10.09 -0.98 -19.60
CA ARG A 126 11.17 -0.88 -20.61
C ARG A 126 11.58 0.56 -20.88
N ARG A 127 10.64 1.49 -20.73
CA ARG A 127 10.85 2.93 -20.99
C ARG A 127 10.86 3.76 -19.73
N GLU A 128 10.63 3.15 -18.58
CA GLU A 128 10.52 3.77 -17.27
C GLU A 128 9.51 4.93 -17.25
N ARG A 129 8.34 4.73 -17.87
CA ARG A 129 7.31 5.77 -18.01
C ARG A 129 5.94 5.30 -17.55
N VAL A 130 5.15 6.25 -17.06
CA VAL A 130 3.73 6.06 -16.77
C VAL A 130 2.92 6.47 -17.99
N ILE A 131 2.03 5.60 -18.44
CA ILE A 131 1.24 5.76 -19.65
C ILE A 131 -0.25 5.66 -19.31
N PRO A 132 -1.08 6.65 -19.69
CA PRO A 132 -2.52 6.53 -19.58
C PRO A 132 -3.04 5.40 -20.46
N LEU A 133 -3.85 4.49 -19.91
CA LEU A 133 -4.40 3.35 -20.67
C LEU A 133 -5.38 3.76 -21.78
N GLY A 134 -5.89 4.99 -21.75
CA GLY A 134 -6.70 5.57 -22.82
C GLY A 134 -5.89 6.06 -24.04
N SER A 135 -4.56 6.02 -24.02
CA SER A 135 -3.72 6.41 -25.15
C SER A 135 -3.45 5.24 -26.10
N PRO A 136 -3.08 5.50 -27.38
CA PRO A 136 -2.67 4.46 -28.32
C PRO A 136 -1.54 3.58 -27.77
N GLU A 137 -0.57 4.17 -27.05
CA GLU A 137 0.52 3.43 -26.43
C GLU A 137 0.04 2.55 -25.26
N GLY A 138 -0.95 3.02 -24.50
CA GLY A 138 -1.54 2.28 -23.39
C GLY A 138 -2.23 0.98 -23.84
N LEU A 139 -2.94 1.03 -24.96
CA LEU A 139 -3.62 -0.14 -25.53
C LEU A 139 -2.63 -1.25 -25.93
N ILE A 140 -1.46 -0.90 -26.47
CA ILE A 140 -0.41 -1.84 -26.86
C ILE A 140 0.17 -2.58 -25.65
N ILE A 141 0.27 -1.91 -24.50
CA ILE A 141 0.82 -2.51 -23.27
C ILE A 141 -0.15 -3.56 -22.72
N VAL A 142 -1.45 -3.27 -22.73
CA VAL A 142 -2.48 -4.20 -22.25
C VAL A 142 -2.52 -5.46 -23.12
N THR A 143 -2.46 -5.32 -24.45
CA THR A 143 -2.51 -6.46 -25.38
C THR A 143 -1.27 -7.37 -25.32
N ASN A 144 -0.11 -6.85 -24.90
CA ASN A 144 1.14 -7.61 -24.84
C ASN A 144 1.42 -8.24 -23.47
N SER A 145 0.52 -8.05 -22.50
CA SER A 145 0.63 -8.55 -21.13
C SER A 145 -0.37 -9.69 -20.83
N SER A 146 -0.99 -10.25 -21.88
CA SER A 146 -1.97 -11.36 -21.85
C SER A 146 -1.31 -12.70 -22.19
#